data_AF-A0A2M7PWG0-F1
#
_entry.id   AF-A0A2M7PWG0-F1
#
_cell.length_a   1.000
_cell.length_b   1.000
_cell.length_c   1.000
_cell.angle_alpha   90.00
_cell.angle_beta   90.00
_cell.angle_gamma   90.00
#
_symmetry.space_group_name_H-M   'P 1'
#
loop_
_entity.id
_entity.type
_entity.pdbx_description
1 polymer ?
#
loop_
_entity_poly.entity_id
_entity_poly.type
_entity_poly.pdbx_seq_one_letter_code
_entity_poly.pdbx_strand_id
1 'polypeptide(L)'
;MDAIGGLIILAILLAIYFLPTIVASNRGHQSAVAIFFLNLLLGWTLLGWVVAFVWSFTNPTQVVVNNQTPKSVADEIQKLAALKEQGLLTEDEFSKKKQQILENA
;
A
#
# COMPACT_ATOMS: atom_id res chain seq x y z
N MET A 1 -40.79 21.48 21.96
CA MET A 1 -40.05 20.54 21.09
C MET A 1 -40.44 19.16 21.55
N ASP A 2 -41.18 18.44 20.72
CA ASP A 2 -41.76 17.15 21.11
C ASP A 2 -40.64 16.09 21.20
N ALA A 3 -40.80 15.11 22.10
CA ALA A 3 -39.76 14.10 22.36
C ALA A 3 -39.30 13.39 21.07
N ILE A 4 -40.22 13.18 20.13
CA ILE A 4 -39.96 12.59 18.82
C ILE A 4 -39.09 13.50 17.95
N GLY A 5 -39.34 14.80 17.95
CA GLY A 5 -38.54 15.79 17.21
C GLY A 5 -37.10 15.86 17.72
N GLY A 6 -36.91 15.78 19.04
CA GLY A 6 -35.57 15.68 19.65
C GLY A 6 -34.83 14.39 19.24
N LEU A 7 -35.53 13.26 19.18
CA LEU A 7 -34.97 11.97 18.82
C LEU A 7 -34.54 11.92 17.34
N ILE A 8 -35.31 12.54 16.45
CA ILE A 8 -34.98 12.65 15.02
C ILE A 8 -33.73 13.52 14.80
N ILE A 9 -33.66 14.68 15.47
CA ILE A 9 -32.49 15.56 15.37
C ILE A 9 -31.23 14.86 15.90
N LEU A 10 -31.36 14.13 17.02
CA LEU A 10 -30.26 13.37 17.59
C LEU A 10 -29.76 12.25 16.64
N ALA A 11 -30.69 11.55 15.99
CA ALA A 11 -30.35 10.50 15.02
C ALA A 11 -29.61 11.07 13.79
N ILE A 12 -30.02 12.23 13.29
CA ILE A 12 -29.35 12.91 12.17
C ILE A 12 -27.94 13.36 12.57
N LEU A 13 -27.79 13.93 13.77
CA LEU A 13 -26.48 14.35 14.28
C LEU A 13 -25.53 13.15 14.47
N LEU A 14 -26.03 12.03 14.98
CA LEU A 14 -25.27 10.79 15.09
C LEU A 14 -24.85 10.25 13.71
N ALA A 15 -25.75 10.27 12.72
CA ALA A 15 -25.43 9.83 11.37
C ALA A 15 -24.30 10.68 10.75
N ILE A 16 -24.35 12.01 10.94
CA ILE A 16 -23.29 12.92 10.48
C ILE A 16 -21.99 12.68 11.24
N TYR A 17 -22.04 12.42 12.55
CA TYR A 17 -20.87 12.14 13.38
C TYR A 17 -20.10 10.90 12.94
N PHE A 18 -20.82 9.86 12.47
CA PHE A 18 -20.22 8.62 12.01
C PHE A 18 -19.87 8.58 10.51
N LEU A 19 -20.08 9.67 9.76
CA LEU A 19 -19.73 9.74 8.32
C LEU A 19 -18.28 9.32 8.01
N PRO A 20 -17.24 9.78 8.75
CA PRO A 20 -15.85 9.42 8.46
C PRO A 20 -15.59 7.92 8.63
N THR A 21 -16.24 7.30 9.61
CA THR A 21 -16.15 5.87 9.89
C THR A 21 -16.79 5.06 8.76
N ILE A 22 -17.92 5.51 8.22
CA ILE A 22 -18.60 4.87 7.07
C ILE A 22 -17.72 4.95 5.82
N VAL A 23 -17.13 6.11 5.54
CA VAL A 23 -16.23 6.33 4.40
C VAL A 23 -14.98 5.45 4.49
N ALA A 24 -14.40 5.30 5.68
CA ALA A 24 -13.25 4.42 5.91
C ALA A 24 -13.58 2.92 5.77
N SER A 25 -14.75 2.49 6.28
CA SER A 25 -15.20 1.10 6.23
C SER A 25 -15.47 0.63 4.79
N ASN A 26 -16.01 1.50 3.93
CA ASN A 26 -16.35 1.13 2.56
C ASN A 26 -15.12 0.97 1.63
N ARG A 27 -13.92 1.37 2.09
CA ARG A 27 -12.66 1.30 1.34
C ARG A 27 -11.76 0.11 1.71
N GLY A 28 -12.16 -0.76 2.63
CA GLY A 28 -11.40 -1.98 2.98
C GLY A 28 -10.00 -1.70 3.58
N HIS A 29 -9.83 -0.54 4.20
CA HIS A 29 -8.52 -0.08 4.66
C HIS A 29 -8.15 -0.66 6.04
N GLN A 30 -6.92 -1.19 6.21
CA GLN A 30 -6.43 -1.67 7.53
C GLN A 30 -6.51 -0.58 8.62
N SER A 31 -6.50 0.70 8.24
CA SER A 31 -6.61 1.84 9.15
C SER A 31 -8.05 2.14 9.61
N ALA A 32 -9.06 1.36 9.18
CA ALA A 32 -10.45 1.54 9.59
C ALA A 32 -10.63 1.45 11.12
N VAL A 33 -9.86 0.58 11.77
CA VAL A 33 -9.87 0.43 13.24
C VAL A 33 -9.29 1.67 13.92
N ALA A 34 -8.21 2.25 13.40
CA ALA A 34 -7.62 3.48 13.93
C ALA A 34 -8.55 4.69 13.76
N ILE A 35 -9.21 4.81 12.60
CA ILE A 35 -10.20 5.88 12.34
C ILE A 35 -11.43 5.70 13.23
N PHE A 36 -11.87 4.46 13.49
CA PHE A 36 -12.95 4.17 14.42
C PHE A 36 -12.60 4.61 15.86
N PHE A 37 -11.43 4.23 16.38
CA PHE A 37 -11.00 4.65 17.72
C PHE A 37 -10.76 6.16 17.81
N LEU A 38 -10.24 6.81 16.76
CA LEU A 38 -10.07 8.26 16.73
C LEU A 38 -11.44 8.98 16.80
N ASN A 39 -12.44 8.49 16.07
CA ASN A 39 -13.80 9.04 16.11
C ASN A 39 -14.51 8.76 17.46
N LEU A 40 -14.23 7.62 18.09
CA LEU A 40 -14.79 7.26 19.41
C LEU A 40 -14.16 8.06 20.57
N LEU A 41 -12.83 8.26 20.56
CA LEU A 41 -12.08 8.89 21.65
C LEU A 41 -11.94 10.42 21.48
N LEU A 42 -11.90 10.91 20.24
CA LEU A 42 -11.64 12.32 19.93
C LEU A 42 -12.72 13.00 19.07
N GLY A 43 -13.80 12.34 18.67
CA GLY A 43 -14.82 13.00 17.85
C GLY A 43 -15.60 14.11 18.57
N TRP A 44 -15.49 14.19 19.91
CA TRP A 44 -15.90 15.37 20.69
C TRP A 44 -15.00 16.60 20.49
N THR A 45 -13.82 16.42 19.89
CA THR A 45 -12.91 17.50 19.50
C THR A 45 -12.95 17.66 17.97
N LEU A 46 -13.33 18.83 17.49
CA LEU A 46 -13.36 19.17 16.06
C LEU A 46 -12.03 18.82 15.36
N LEU A 47 -10.92 18.95 16.09
CA LEU A 47 -9.56 18.68 15.64
C LEU A 47 -9.31 17.18 15.36
N GLY A 48 -9.79 16.28 16.21
CA GLY A 48 -9.70 14.84 15.97
C GLY A 48 -10.49 14.40 14.74
N TRP A 49 -11.62 15.06 14.48
CA TRP A 49 -12.43 14.83 13.30
C TRP A 49 -11.69 15.19 12.00
N VAL A 50 -11.02 16.35 11.97
CA VAL A 50 -10.23 16.80 10.81
C VAL A 50 -9.04 15.87 10.56
N VAL A 51 -8.35 15.43 11.61
CA VAL A 51 -7.21 14.50 11.48
C VAL A 51 -7.66 13.13 10.93
N ALA A 52 -8.75 12.56 11.44
CA ALA A 52 -9.34 11.33 10.87
C ALA A 52 -9.74 11.52 9.40
N PHE A 53 -10.35 12.66 9.08
CA PHE A 53 -10.78 12.97 7.73
C PHE A 53 -9.59 13.01 6.77
N VAL A 54 -8.55 13.80 7.09
CA VAL A 54 -7.32 13.87 6.28
C VAL A 54 -6.66 12.50 6.14
N TRP A 55 -6.62 11.70 7.22
CA TRP A 55 -6.03 10.37 7.18
C TRP A 55 -6.82 9.39 6.31
N SER A 56 -8.15 9.51 6.23
CA SER A 56 -8.99 8.68 5.35
C SER A 56 -8.70 8.86 3.85
N PHE A 57 -8.13 10.01 3.46
CA PHE A 57 -7.71 10.29 2.08
C PHE A 57 -6.25 9.91 1.78
N THR A 58 -5.47 9.54 2.80
CA THR A 58 -4.08 9.13 2.60
C THR A 58 -4.06 7.68 2.15
N ASN A 59 -3.62 7.43 0.91
CA ASN A 59 -3.33 6.07 0.48
C ASN A 59 -1.98 5.64 1.06
N PRO A 60 -1.84 4.45 1.65
CA PRO A 60 -0.55 3.91 2.02
C PRO A 60 0.20 3.81 0.71
N THR A 61 1.30 4.55 0.62
CA THR A 61 2.25 4.40 -0.46
C THR A 61 2.61 2.94 -0.45
N GLN A 62 2.15 2.21 -1.47
CA GLN A 62 2.73 0.92 -1.74
C GLN A 62 4.17 1.27 -2.07
N VAL A 63 5.06 1.05 -1.10
CA VAL A 63 6.46 0.89 -1.41
C VAL A 63 6.41 -0.26 -2.40
N VAL A 64 6.51 0.07 -3.68
CA VAL A 64 6.84 -0.91 -4.70
C VAL A 64 8.20 -1.39 -4.23
N VAL A 65 8.19 -2.46 -3.42
CA VAL A 65 9.35 -3.28 -3.20
C VAL A 65 9.62 -3.79 -4.59
N ASN A 66 10.46 -3.04 -5.30
CA ASN A 66 10.99 -3.46 -6.56
C ASN A 66 11.76 -4.72 -6.20
N ASN A 67 11.10 -5.87 -6.34
CA ASN A 67 11.73 -7.17 -6.39
C ASN A 67 12.58 -7.22 -7.68
N GLN A 68 13.45 -6.23 -7.89
CA GLN A 68 14.84 -6.55 -8.18
C GLN A 68 15.28 -7.42 -7.01
N THR A 69 14.91 -8.70 -7.10
CA THR A 69 15.78 -9.77 -6.66
C THR A 69 17.20 -9.30 -6.96
N PRO A 70 18.14 -9.31 -6.00
CA PRO A 70 19.54 -9.13 -6.35
C PRO A 70 19.76 -10.09 -7.52
N LYS A 71 19.99 -9.54 -8.73
CA LYS A 71 19.89 -10.29 -9.99
C LYS A 71 20.63 -11.59 -9.76
N SER A 72 19.89 -12.68 -9.65
CA SER A 72 20.48 -13.91 -9.18
C SER A 72 21.53 -14.26 -10.22
N VAL A 73 22.71 -14.67 -9.78
CA VAL A 73 23.80 -15.07 -10.68
C VAL A 73 23.30 -16.10 -11.71
N ALA A 74 22.33 -16.93 -11.31
CA ALA A 74 21.62 -17.85 -12.21
C ALA A 74 20.82 -17.13 -13.31
N ASP A 75 20.09 -16.06 -12.99
CA ASP A 75 19.30 -15.28 -13.95
C ASP A 75 20.20 -14.59 -14.99
N GLU A 76 21.38 -14.12 -14.58
CA GLU A 76 22.37 -13.53 -15.50
C GLU A 76 22.99 -14.58 -16.43
N ILE A 77 23.34 -15.75 -15.90
CA ILE A 77 23.85 -16.87 -16.70
C ILE A 77 22.79 -17.33 -17.72
N GLN A 78 21.52 -17.39 -17.32
CA GLN A 78 20.42 -17.76 -18.21
C GLN A 78 20.21 -16.73 -19.33
N LYS A 79 20.33 -15.44 -19.02
CA LYS A 79 20.24 -14.37 -20.03
C LYS A 79 21.41 -14.42 -21.02
N LEU A 80 22.62 -14.69 -20.55
CA LEU A 80 23.78 -14.86 -21.41
C LEU A 80 23.64 -16.10 -22.32
N ALA A 81 23.04 -17.18 -21.82
CA ALA A 81 22.82 -18.39 -22.61
C ALA A 81 21.82 -18.14 -23.75
N ALA A 82 20.77 -17.36 -23.49
CA ALA A 82 19.82 -16.93 -24.52
C ALA A 82 20.49 -16.06 -25.60
N LEU A 83 21.44 -15.19 -25.24
CA LEU A 83 22.17 -14.35 -26.21
C LEU A 83 23.14 -15.16 -27.08
N LYS A 84 23.74 -16.23 -26.53
CA LYS A 84 24.52 -17.21 -27.29
C LYS A 84 23.64 -17.95 -28.30
N GLU A 85 22.47 -18.41 -27.87
CA GLU A 85 21.53 -19.14 -28.74
C GLU A 85 21.01 -18.26 -29.89
N GLN A 86 20.87 -16.96 -29.65
CA GLN A 86 20.53 -15.95 -30.68
C GLN A 86 21.65 -15.69 -31.70
N GLY A 87 22.83 -16.32 -31.55
CA GLY A 87 23.98 -16.11 -32.43
C GLY A 87 24.62 -14.72 -32.29
N LEU A 88 24.23 -13.94 -31.27
CA LEU A 88 24.76 -12.61 -30.98
C LEU A 88 26.02 -12.65 -30.12
N LEU A 89 26.35 -13.81 -29.56
CA LEU A 89 27.52 -14.00 -28.69
C LEU A 89 28.27 -15.27 -29.10
N THR A 90 29.59 -15.17 -29.17
CA THR A 90 30.47 -16.31 -29.43
C THR A 90 30.63 -17.18 -28.18
N GLU A 91 30.95 -18.47 -28.36
CA GLU A 91 31.16 -19.40 -27.23
C GLU A 91 32.26 -18.90 -26.28
N ASP A 92 33.29 -18.30 -26.86
CA ASP A 92 34.47 -17.81 -26.14
C ASP A 92 34.13 -16.64 -25.21
N GLU A 93 33.28 -15.71 -25.67
CA GLU A 93 32.81 -14.57 -24.87
C GLU A 93 31.83 -14.99 -23.78
N PHE A 94 30.98 -15.99 -24.06
CA PHE A 94 30.05 -16.55 -23.08
C PHE A 94 30.80 -17.21 -21.91
N SER A 95 31.81 -18.04 -22.20
CA SER A 95 32.60 -18.74 -21.19
C SER A 95 33.31 -17.77 -20.24
N LYS A 96 33.96 -16.74 -20.81
CA LYS A 96 34.66 -15.69 -20.04
C LYS A 96 33.72 -14.93 -19.10
N LYS A 97 32.52 -14.57 -19.58
CA LYS A 97 31.55 -13.81 -18.79
C LYS A 97 30.86 -14.66 -17.72
N LYS A 98 30.62 -15.94 -17.99
CA LYS A 98 30.12 -16.91 -17.00
C LYS A 98 31.10 -17.08 -15.83
N GLN A 99 32.40 -17.21 -16.12
CA GLN A 99 33.44 -17.32 -15.09
C GLN A 99 33.55 -16.04 -14.25
N GLN A 100 33.54 -14.87 -14.89
CA GLN A 100 33.60 -13.59 -14.20
C GLN A 100 32.43 -13.38 -13.22
N ILE A 101 31.22 -13.82 -13.59
CA ILE A 101 30.05 -13.70 -12.72
C ILE A 101 30.16 -14.67 -11.53
N LEU A 102 30.69 -15.89 -11.73
CA LEU A 102 30.89 -16.87 -10.65
C LEU A 102 32.02 -16.48 -9.68
N GLU A 103 32.99 -15.68 -10.12
CA GLU A 103 34.08 -15.16 -9.27
C GLU A 103 33.62 -13.98 -8.40
N ASN A 104 32.75 -13.12 -8.92
CA ASN A 104 32.20 -11.95 -8.21
C ASN A 104 30.93 -12.25 -7.39
N ALA A 105 30.43 -13.49 -7.46
CA ALA A 105 29.26 -13.99 -6.73
C ALA A 105 29.60 -14.39 -5.29
#